data_AF-A0A0U3F8R8-F1
#
_entry.id   AF-A0A0U3F8R8-F1
#
_cell.length_a   1.000
_cell.length_b   1.000
_cell.length_c   1.000
_cell.angle_alpha   90.00
_cell.angle_beta   90.00
_cell.angle_gamma   90.00
#
_symmetry.space_group_name_H-M   'P 1'
#
loop_
_entity.id
_entity.type
_entity.pdbx_description
1 polymer ?
#
loop_
_entity_poly.entity_id
_entity_poly.type
_entity_poly.pdbx_seq_one_letter_code
_entity_poly.pdbx_strand_id
1 'polypeptide(L)'
;MIPFGDYLKASEEQIKLLEELQDIIEMLKELPSDDGIDNRIIEILTRLRELRRSLREMNEGEGEDFELLRKYYRLVGIEDEKEILEELLKMSLKGRVNVPQEMILEEINDLKQFRETLFGD
;
A
#
# COMPACT_ATOMS: atom_id res chain seq x y z
N MET A 1 23.57 -9.18 1.63
CA MET A 1 22.62 -10.27 1.92
C MET A 1 21.61 -9.73 2.90
N ILE A 2 20.39 -9.49 2.43
CA ILE A 2 19.30 -9.01 3.29
C ILE A 2 18.75 -10.23 4.03
N PRO A 3 18.55 -10.18 5.36
CA PRO A 3 17.96 -11.30 6.06
C PRO A 3 16.52 -11.51 5.57
N PHE A 4 16.18 -12.73 5.14
CA PHE A 4 14.80 -13.16 4.82
C PHE A 4 13.76 -12.69 5.86
N GLY A 5 14.15 -12.60 7.13
CA GLY A 5 13.29 -12.13 8.22
C GLY A 5 12.86 -10.66 8.11
N ASP A 6 13.64 -9.79 7.45
CA ASP A 6 13.27 -8.37 7.29
C ASP A 6 12.23 -8.20 6.17
N TYR A 7 12.33 -9.00 5.10
CA TYR A 7 11.30 -9.08 4.07
C TYR A 7 9.96 -9.59 4.61
N LEU A 8 9.99 -10.65 5.42
CA LEU A 8 8.78 -11.21 6.02
C LEU A 8 8.08 -10.17 6.89
N LYS A 9 8.83 -9.45 7.74
CA LYS A 9 8.28 -8.39 8.59
C LYS A 9 7.69 -7.24 7.78
N ALA A 10 8.37 -6.80 6.71
CA ALA A 10 7.85 -5.74 5.85
C ALA A 10 6.53 -6.16 5.19
N SER A 11 6.44 -7.42 4.75
CA SER A 11 5.23 -7.98 4.14
C SER A 11 4.09 -8.13 5.15
N GLU A 12 4.37 -8.64 6.35
CA GLU A 12 3.38 -8.73 7.44
C GLU A 12 2.84 -7.36 7.86
N GLU A 13 3.70 -6.35 7.91
CA GLU A 13 3.29 -4.98 8.22
C GLU A 13 2.41 -4.39 7.11
N GLN A 14 2.75 -4.64 5.84
CA GLN A 14 1.92 -4.22 4.72
C GLN A 14 0.51 -4.81 4.81
N ILE A 15 0.37 -6.12 5.07
CA ILE A 15 -0.94 -6.78 5.23
C ILE A 15 -1.77 -6.06 6.28
N LYS A 16 -1.21 -5.82 7.47
CA LYS A 16 -1.92 -5.16 8.57
C LYS A 16 -2.39 -3.76 8.20
N LEU A 17 -1.54 -3.00 7.51
CA LEU A 17 -1.87 -1.65 7.05
C LEU A 17 -3.01 -1.66 6.03
N LEU A 18 -3.04 -2.64 5.13
CA LEU A 18 -4.12 -2.80 4.15
C LEU A 18 -5.43 -3.25 4.79
N GLU A 19 -5.38 -4.20 5.73
CA GLU A 19 -6.55 -4.62 6.52
C GLU A 19 -7.14 -3.43 7.28
N GLU A 20 -6.29 -2.65 7.95
CA GLU A 20 -6.72 -1.46 8.67
C GLU A 20 -7.33 -0.40 7.74
N LEU A 21 -6.71 -0.16 6.58
CA LEU A 21 -7.25 0.79 5.61
C LEU A 21 -8.60 0.33 5.06
N GLN A 22 -8.77 -0.97 4.84
CA GLN A 22 -10.03 -1.56 4.40
C GLN A 22 -11.12 -1.39 5.45
N ASP A 23 -10.82 -1.64 6.73
CA ASP A 23 -11.75 -1.43 7.84
C ASP A 23 -12.19 0.04 7.93
N ILE A 24 -11.25 0.98 7.75
CA ILE A 24 -11.56 2.41 7.69
C ILE A 24 -12.50 2.72 6.51
N ILE A 25 -12.22 2.18 5.32
CA ILE A 25 -13.07 2.38 4.14
C ILE A 25 -14.49 1.85 4.37
N GLU A 26 -14.64 0.67 4.96
CA GLU A 26 -15.96 0.11 5.29
C GLU A 26 -16.72 1.02 6.27
N MET A 27 -16.06 1.52 7.31
CA MET A 27 -16.65 2.49 8.24
C MET A 27 -17.09 3.77 7.51
N LEU A 28 -16.29 4.26 6.56
CA LEU A 28 -16.58 5.48 5.80
C LEU A 28 -17.77 5.34 4.83
N LYS A 29 -18.25 4.12 4.55
CA LYS A 29 -19.49 3.91 3.81
C LYS A 29 -20.72 4.37 4.59
N GLU A 30 -20.65 4.33 5.93
CA GLU A 30 -21.76 4.69 6.80
C GLU A 30 -21.66 6.14 7.29
N LEU A 31 -20.46 6.57 7.70
CA LEU A 31 -20.21 7.89 8.30
C LEU A 31 -19.10 8.65 7.56
N PRO A 32 -19.13 9.99 7.49
CA PRO A 32 -17.98 10.77 7.02
C PRO A 32 -16.80 10.66 8.01
N SER A 33 -15.59 10.92 7.54
CA SER A 33 -14.40 10.96 8.38
C SER A 33 -14.43 12.13 9.37
N ASP A 34 -13.60 12.00 10.41
CA ASP A 34 -13.12 13.12 11.21
C ASP A 34 -11.61 13.33 11.00
N ASP A 35 -11.06 14.39 11.59
CA ASP A 35 -9.63 14.70 11.50
C ASP A 35 -8.74 13.54 11.98
N GLY A 36 -9.21 12.72 12.92
CA GLY A 36 -8.45 11.57 13.43
C GLY A 36 -8.32 10.47 12.38
N ILE A 37 -9.42 10.15 11.71
CA ILE A 37 -9.46 9.18 10.61
C ILE A 37 -8.67 9.68 9.40
N ASP A 38 -8.81 10.95 9.04
CA ASP A 38 -8.05 11.54 7.92
C ASP A 38 -6.54 11.45 8.17
N ASN A 39 -6.08 11.83 9.37
CA ASN A 39 -4.67 11.73 9.74
C ASN A 39 -4.17 10.28 9.74
N ARG A 40 -5.00 9.34 10.20
CA ARG A 40 -4.64 7.92 10.21
C ARG A 40 -4.48 7.36 8.81
N ILE A 41 -5.37 7.73 7.89
CA ILE A 41 -5.25 7.32 6.49
C ILE A 41 -3.93 7.85 5.90
N ILE A 42 -3.61 9.13 6.12
CA ILE A 42 -2.34 9.73 5.64
C ILE A 42 -1.12 8.96 6.19
N GLU A 43 -1.14 8.61 7.48
CA GLU A 43 -0.08 7.82 8.10
C GLU A 43 0.06 6.45 7.43
N ILE A 44 -1.05 5.74 7.22
CA ILE A 44 -1.04 4.42 6.55
C ILE A 44 -0.45 4.54 5.15
N LEU A 45 -0.92 5.51 4.33
CA LEU A 45 -0.42 5.73 2.98
C LEU A 45 1.09 6.00 2.97
N THR A 46 1.56 6.84 3.89
CA THR A 46 2.99 7.16 4.05
C THR A 46 3.80 5.90 4.38
N ARG A 47 3.33 5.07 5.32
CA ARG A 47 4.01 3.83 5.70
C ARG A 47 4.02 2.80 4.57
N LEU A 48 2.95 2.68 3.80
CA LEU A 48 2.89 1.82 2.61
C LEU A 48 3.90 2.27 1.54
N ARG A 49 4.04 3.59 1.32
CA ARG A 49 5.05 4.16 0.41
C ARG A 49 6.47 3.82 0.87
N GLU A 50 6.75 3.98 2.16
CA GLU A 50 8.05 3.65 2.76
C GLU A 50 8.37 2.16 2.61
N LEU A 51 7.41 1.28 2.88
CA LEU A 51 7.57 -0.17 2.70
C LEU A 51 7.90 -0.51 1.24
N ARG A 52 7.14 0.01 0.28
CA ARG A 52 7.45 -0.18 -1.16
C ARG A 52 8.84 0.30 -1.50
N ARG A 53 9.26 1.45 -0.98
CA ARG A 53 10.61 1.99 -1.22
C ARG A 53 11.69 1.08 -0.63
N SER A 54 11.56 0.65 0.63
CA SER A 54 12.51 -0.27 1.25
C SER A 54 12.59 -1.58 0.47
N LEU A 55 11.46 -2.11 0.01
CA LEU A 55 11.41 -3.35 -0.78
C LEU A 55 12.05 -3.17 -2.18
N ARG A 56 11.97 -1.98 -2.78
CA ARG A 56 12.71 -1.63 -4.01
C ARG A 56 14.22 -1.53 -3.78
N GLU A 57 14.64 -0.82 -2.73
CA GLU A 57 16.07 -0.69 -2.39
C GLU A 57 16.69 -2.05 -2.07
N MET A 58 15.91 -2.91 -1.41
CA MET A 58 16.28 -4.30 -1.14
C MET A 58 16.42 -5.15 -2.42
N ASN A 59 15.68 -4.81 -3.48
CA ASN A 59 15.67 -5.50 -4.77
C ASN A 59 16.90 -5.19 -5.67
N GLU A 60 17.59 -4.08 -5.48
CA GLU A 60 18.78 -3.75 -6.30
C GLU A 60 19.98 -4.71 -6.08
N GLY A 61 19.86 -5.69 -5.17
CA GLY A 61 20.80 -6.80 -5.00
C GLY A 61 20.35 -8.07 -5.73
N GLU A 62 21.03 -8.45 -6.81
CA GLU A 62 20.77 -9.69 -7.57
C GLU A 62 20.81 -10.95 -6.66
N GLY A 63 19.68 -11.63 -6.44
CA GLY A 63 19.61 -12.88 -5.67
C GLY A 63 18.19 -13.48 -5.54
N GLU A 64 18.10 -14.74 -5.06
CA GLU A 64 16.87 -15.54 -4.80
C GLU A 64 15.73 -14.77 -4.11
N ASP A 65 16.05 -13.69 -3.41
CA ASP A 65 15.14 -12.78 -2.72
C ASP A 65 14.05 -12.19 -3.63
N PHE A 66 14.32 -12.03 -4.93
CA PHE A 66 13.36 -11.43 -5.88
C PHE A 66 12.19 -12.35 -6.27
N GLU A 67 12.42 -13.66 -6.38
CA GLU A 67 11.35 -14.61 -6.64
C GLU A 67 10.42 -14.74 -5.43
N LEU A 68 11.00 -14.67 -4.23
CA LEU A 68 10.27 -14.68 -2.99
C LEU A 68 9.41 -13.41 -2.82
N LEU A 69 9.97 -12.23 -3.10
CA LEU A 69 9.25 -10.95 -3.06
C LEU A 69 8.04 -10.95 -4.00
N ARG A 70 8.23 -11.43 -5.24
CA ARG A 70 7.14 -11.62 -6.20
C ARG A 70 6.06 -12.56 -5.68
N LYS A 71 6.46 -13.68 -5.06
CA LYS A 71 5.52 -14.66 -4.50
C LYS A 71 4.70 -14.07 -3.36
N TYR A 72 5.33 -13.30 -2.47
CA TYR A 72 4.62 -12.64 -1.36
C TYR A 72 3.68 -11.56 -1.86
N TYR A 73 4.09 -10.67 -2.76
CA TYR A 73 3.20 -9.64 -3.31
C TYR A 73 2.05 -10.21 -4.14
N ARG A 74 2.25 -11.37 -4.77
CA ARG A 74 1.16 -12.12 -5.40
C ARG A 74 0.17 -12.69 -4.37
N LEU A 75 0.61 -13.01 -3.15
CA LEU A 75 -0.23 -13.53 -2.07
C LEU A 75 -0.96 -12.45 -1.28
N VAL A 76 -0.32 -11.29 -1.06
CA VAL A 76 -0.89 -10.12 -0.35
C VAL A 76 -1.72 -9.23 -1.26
N GLY A 77 -1.54 -9.36 -2.57
CA GLY A 77 -2.37 -8.72 -3.58
C GLY A 77 -1.99 -7.26 -3.85
N ILE A 78 -1.09 -7.03 -4.81
CA ILE A 78 -0.94 -5.70 -5.43
C ILE A 78 -2.28 -5.20 -5.96
N GLU A 79 -3.09 -6.09 -6.52
CA GLU A 79 -4.42 -5.73 -7.01
C GLU A 79 -5.35 -5.38 -5.83
N ASP A 80 -5.26 -6.06 -4.69
CA ASP A 80 -6.04 -5.74 -3.49
C ASP A 80 -5.68 -4.33 -2.97
N GLU A 81 -4.38 -4.02 -2.85
CA GLU A 81 -3.93 -2.68 -2.47
C GLU A 81 -4.41 -1.61 -3.46
N LYS A 82 -4.33 -1.90 -4.76
CA LYS A 82 -4.81 -1.00 -5.80
C LYS A 82 -6.32 -0.76 -5.67
N GLU A 83 -7.12 -1.79 -5.47
CA GLU A 83 -8.57 -1.68 -5.30
C GLU A 83 -8.92 -0.84 -4.06
N ILE A 84 -8.20 -1.03 -2.95
CA ILE A 84 -8.33 -0.24 -1.72
C ILE A 84 -8.03 1.24 -2.00
N LEU A 85 -6.93 1.54 -2.68
CA LEU A 85 -6.54 2.92 -3.02
C LEU A 85 -7.55 3.57 -3.98
N GLU A 86 -8.07 2.83 -4.95
CA GLU A 86 -9.11 3.30 -5.87
C GLU A 86 -10.43 3.60 -5.14
N GLU A 87 -10.81 2.78 -4.17
CA GLU A 87 -12.01 3.03 -3.35
C GLU A 87 -11.80 4.24 -2.44
N LEU A 88 -10.63 4.39 -1.83
CA LEU A 88 -10.26 5.57 -1.05
C LEU A 88 -10.31 6.86 -1.90
N LEU A 89 -9.83 6.81 -3.14
CA LEU A 89 -9.93 7.92 -4.08
C LEU A 89 -11.39 8.30 -4.36
N LYS A 90 -12.27 7.31 -4.55
CA LYS A 90 -13.71 7.57 -4.71
C LYS A 90 -14.32 8.21 -3.46
N MET A 91 -13.90 7.80 -2.26
CA MET A 91 -14.36 8.41 -1.01
C MET A 91 -13.90 9.87 -0.90
N SER A 92 -12.66 10.18 -1.28
CA SER A 92 -12.12 11.55 -1.31
C SER A 92 -12.88 12.42 -2.32
N LEU A 93 -13.15 11.90 -3.53
CA LEU A 93 -13.95 12.58 -4.56
C LEU A 93 -15.40 12.86 -4.11
N LYS A 94 -15.97 12.01 -3.27
CA LYS A 94 -17.30 12.20 -2.66
C LYS A 94 -17.29 13.12 -1.45
N GLY A 95 -16.13 13.62 -1.02
CA GLY A 95 -15.97 14.44 0.17
C GLY A 95 -16.25 13.69 1.48
N ARG A 96 -16.08 12.36 1.48
CA ARG A 96 -16.24 11.53 2.70
C ARG A 96 -14.98 11.45 3.55
N VAL A 97 -13.85 11.79 2.97
CA VAL A 97 -12.53 11.82 3.60
C VAL A 97 -11.80 13.08 3.15
N ASN A 98 -11.09 13.75 4.05
CA ASN A 98 -10.32 14.97 3.74
C ASN A 98 -8.84 14.64 3.44
N VAL A 99 -8.62 13.56 2.70
CA VAL A 99 -7.29 13.18 2.20
C VAL A 99 -7.13 13.73 0.78
N PRO A 100 -6.05 14.47 0.47
CA PRO A 100 -5.82 15.02 -0.85
C PRO A 100 -5.82 13.95 -1.95
N GLN A 101 -6.60 14.16 -3.00
CA GLN A 101 -6.70 13.22 -4.14
C GLN A 101 -5.35 13.01 -4.82
N GLU A 102 -4.54 14.07 -4.92
CA GLU A 102 -3.20 14.02 -5.51
C GLU A 102 -2.30 13.02 -4.76
N MET A 103 -2.37 13.00 -3.42
CA MET A 103 -1.61 12.04 -2.61
C MET A 103 -2.04 10.60 -2.89
N ILE A 104 -3.34 10.32 -2.99
CA ILE A 104 -3.84 8.97 -3.27
C ILE A 104 -3.42 8.53 -4.68
N LEU A 105 -3.50 9.44 -5.66
CA LEU A 105 -3.06 9.18 -7.03
C LEU A 105 -1.56 8.92 -7.13
N GLU A 106 -0.74 9.64 -6.35
CA GLU A 106 0.69 9.34 -6.22
C GLU A 106 0.91 7.91 -5.72
N GLU A 107 0.20 7.46 -4.69
CA GLU A 107 0.33 6.08 -4.20
C GLU A 107 -0.04 5.03 -5.25
N ILE A 108 -1.14 5.25 -5.99
CA ILE A 108 -1.56 4.36 -7.07
C ILE A 108 -0.46 4.27 -8.15
N ASN A 109 0.12 5.40 -8.52
CA ASN A 109 1.20 5.44 -9.50
C ASN A 109 2.48 4.76 -8.98
N ASP A 110 2.82 4.98 -7.71
CA ASP A 110 3.96 4.37 -7.05
C ASP A 110 3.83 2.84 -6.98
N LEU A 111 2.63 2.35 -6.65
CA LEU A 111 2.29 0.93 -6.66
C LEU A 111 2.37 0.34 -8.06
N LYS A 112 1.93 1.08 -9.09
CA LYS A 112 2.04 0.65 -10.49
C LYS A 112 3.50 0.48 -10.91
N GLN A 113 4.35 1.47 -10.64
CA GLN A 113 5.79 1.37 -10.91
C GLN A 113 6.43 0.23 -10.13
N PHE A 114 6.00 0.01 -8.88
CA PHE A 114 6.46 -1.11 -8.07
C PHE A 114 6.06 -2.46 -8.67
N ARG A 115 4.82 -2.61 -9.13
CA ARG A 115 4.33 -3.79 -9.86
C ARG A 115 5.14 -4.06 -11.12
N GLU A 116 5.39 -3.03 -11.93
CA GLU A 116 6.21 -3.13 -13.15
C GLU A 116 7.63 -3.59 -12.81
N THR A 117 8.23 -3.06 -11.73
CA THR A 117 9.54 -3.48 -11.23
C THR A 117 9.55 -4.96 -10.87
N LEU A 118 8.50 -5.46 -10.21
CA LEU A 118 8.40 -6.85 -9.77
C LEU A 118 8.14 -7.82 -10.91
N PHE A 119 7.19 -7.51 -11.79
CA PHE A 119 6.64 -8.49 -12.73
C PHE A 119 7.15 -8.34 -14.16
N GLY A 120 7.68 -7.18 -14.53
CA GLY A 120 8.19 -6.90 -15.87
C GLY A 120 7.19 -7.27 -16.96
N ASP A 121 6.29 -6.35 -17.31
CA ASP A 121 5.52 -6.49 -18.56
C ASP A 121 6.46 -6.37 -19.79
#